data_AF-A0A7C4CQB9-F1
#
_entry.id   AF-A0A7C4CQB9-F1
#
_cell.length_a   1.000
_cell.length_b   1.000
_cell.length_c   1.000
_cell.angle_alpha   90.00
_cell.angle_beta   90.00
_cell.angle_gamma   90.00
#
_symmetry.space_group_name_H-M   'P 1'
#
loop_
_entity.id
_entity.type
_entity.pdbx_description
1 polymer ?
#
loop_
_entity_poly.entity_id
_entity_poly.type
_entity_poly.pdbx_seq_one_letter_code
_entity_poly.pdbx_strand_id
1 'polypeptide(L)'
;MNQKSYNFIRSFFSEYYRRHYSPEAPSKMEKREFGFSLFEGIMLRHKSISNPEELKNFLEASTPMDAYYSCAYYESPTAEMDRKGWLGADLIFDVDADHIPTRCDKVHDEWVCSSCGFVGKGVTPEKCPICYGEKFNVTTWPCETCLESAKAETIKLLDMLMDDFGFSDKEINVFFSGHRGYHVQIESETILSLDATARKEIVDYVTGLGFNAEPLESAQRIFCGWGKRSHVGVLEFIRKAEESDLRKIGIKRNAAKAIIQNKNVLLEKWASGAWWGVKGVGPETIRRLMEH
;
A
#
# COMPACT_ATOMS: atom_id res chain seq x y z
N MET A 1 20.37 -6.67 21.96
CA MET A 1 21.38 -7.43 21.18
C MET A 1 22.76 -7.21 21.80
N ASN A 2 23.68 -8.18 21.79
CA ASN A 2 25.02 -7.99 22.36
C ASN A 2 26.00 -7.36 21.35
N GLN A 3 27.10 -6.78 21.82
CA GLN A 3 28.08 -6.08 20.97
C GLN A 3 28.70 -6.96 19.88
N LYS A 4 28.88 -8.27 20.15
CA LYS A 4 29.44 -9.20 19.16
C LYS A 4 28.48 -9.41 18.00
N SER A 5 27.20 -9.64 18.28
CA SER A 5 26.15 -9.76 17.26
C SER A 5 26.03 -8.49 16.44
N TYR A 6 26.14 -7.33 17.07
CA TYR A 6 26.10 -6.04 16.40
C TYR A 6 27.26 -5.85 15.42
N ASN A 7 28.50 -6.06 15.87
CA ASN A 7 29.68 -5.95 15.01
C ASN A 7 29.64 -6.97 13.87
N PHE A 8 29.11 -8.17 14.14
CA PHE A 8 28.90 -9.20 13.13
C PHE A 8 27.94 -8.73 12.03
N ILE A 9 26.74 -8.24 12.38
CA ILE A 9 25.75 -7.74 11.40
C ILE A 9 26.33 -6.56 10.60
N ARG A 10 26.97 -5.59 11.30
CA ARG A 10 27.59 -4.45 10.63
C ARG A 10 28.64 -4.87 9.61
N SER A 11 29.38 -5.95 9.86
CA SER A 11 30.37 -6.44 8.91
C SER A 11 29.75 -6.90 7.58
N PHE A 12 28.56 -7.52 7.61
CA PHE A 12 27.82 -7.88 6.40
C PHE A 12 27.32 -6.66 5.63
N PHE A 13 26.81 -5.65 6.32
CA PHE A 13 26.39 -4.39 5.67
C PHE A 13 27.58 -3.71 5.00
N SER A 14 28.72 -3.64 5.69
CA SER A 14 29.95 -3.07 5.14
C SER A 14 30.44 -3.84 3.91
N GLU A 15 30.39 -5.17 3.95
CA GLU A 15 30.72 -6.00 2.79
C GLU A 15 29.75 -5.79 1.63
N TYR A 16 28.44 -5.75 1.90
CA TYR A 16 27.41 -5.52 0.90
C TYR A 16 27.60 -4.19 0.19
N TYR A 17 27.75 -3.08 0.93
CA TYR A 17 27.97 -1.76 0.33
C TYR A 17 29.24 -1.70 -0.51
N ARG A 18 30.29 -2.41 -0.11
CA ARG A 18 31.58 -2.43 -0.83
C ARG A 18 31.57 -3.28 -2.09
N ARG A 19 30.94 -4.45 -2.04
CA ARG A 19 31.09 -5.51 -3.07
C ARG A 19 29.88 -5.70 -3.96
N HIS A 20 28.69 -5.43 -3.44
CA HIS A 20 27.43 -5.85 -4.07
C HIS A 20 26.52 -4.67 -4.41
N TYR A 21 26.61 -3.57 -3.68
CA TYR A 21 25.80 -2.39 -3.93
C TYR A 21 26.31 -1.61 -5.15
N SER A 22 25.41 -1.38 -6.10
CA SER A 22 25.59 -0.44 -7.20
C SER A 22 24.46 0.59 -7.11
N PRO A 23 24.75 1.85 -6.78
CA PRO A 23 23.71 2.87 -6.67
C PRO A 23 23.10 3.21 -8.02
N GLU A 24 21.77 3.14 -8.11
CA GLU A 24 21.02 3.88 -9.11
C GLU A 24 20.79 5.30 -8.60
N ALA A 25 21.10 6.30 -9.43
CA ALA A 25 20.88 7.70 -9.07
C ALA A 25 19.38 7.99 -9.09
N PRO A 26 18.77 8.47 -7.98
CA PRO A 26 17.44 9.03 -8.07
C PRO A 26 17.50 10.30 -8.95
N SER A 27 16.39 10.62 -9.61
CA SER A 27 16.29 11.83 -10.42
C SER A 27 16.58 13.08 -9.60
N LYS A 28 17.29 14.04 -10.21
CA LYS A 28 17.68 15.32 -9.58
C LYS A 28 18.29 15.12 -8.18
N MET A 29 19.17 14.12 -8.05
CA MET A 29 19.81 13.67 -6.80
C MET A 29 20.36 14.83 -5.96
N GLU A 30 20.98 15.80 -6.61
CA GLU A 30 21.57 17.00 -6.03
C GLU A 30 20.56 17.91 -5.34
N LYS A 31 19.28 17.81 -5.71
CA LYS A 31 18.16 18.57 -5.12
C LYS A 31 17.42 17.82 -4.02
N ARG A 32 17.85 16.62 -3.65
CA ARG A 32 17.19 15.81 -2.62
C ARG A 32 17.97 15.85 -1.31
N GLU A 33 17.25 15.77 -0.20
CA GLU A 33 17.84 15.51 1.10
C GLU A 33 18.08 14.01 1.24
N PHE A 34 19.26 13.61 1.68
CA PHE A 34 19.58 12.25 2.09
C PHE A 34 19.54 12.12 3.61
N GLY A 35 19.05 10.97 4.06
CA GLY A 35 18.98 10.57 5.46
C GLY A 35 19.56 9.17 5.66
N PHE A 36 20.27 8.95 6.77
CA PHE A 36 20.91 7.67 7.07
C PHE A 36 20.75 7.31 8.53
N SER A 37 20.18 6.12 8.79
CA SER A 37 20.08 5.54 10.12
C SER A 37 21.37 4.76 10.41
N LEU A 38 22.16 5.19 11.38
CA LEU A 38 23.37 4.49 11.77
C LEU A 38 23.07 3.42 12.83
N PHE A 39 23.90 2.39 12.85
CA PHE A 39 23.79 1.33 13.85
C PHE A 39 23.82 1.87 15.29
N GLU A 40 24.47 3.01 15.55
CA GLU A 40 24.55 3.66 16.87
C GLU A 40 23.22 4.29 17.33
N GLY A 41 22.16 4.19 16.53
CA GLY A 41 20.86 4.82 16.78
C GLY A 41 20.82 6.30 16.43
N ILE A 42 21.81 6.79 15.68
CA ILE A 42 21.93 8.17 15.23
C ILE A 42 21.33 8.28 13.83
N MET A 43 20.37 9.18 13.65
CA MET A 43 19.85 9.54 12.33
C MET A 43 20.63 10.75 11.79
N LEU A 44 21.39 10.55 10.72
CA LEU A 44 22.01 11.63 9.97
C LEU A 44 21.00 12.19 8.97
N ARG A 45 20.79 13.50 8.98
CA ARG A 45 19.88 14.24 8.08
C ARG A 45 20.57 15.44 7.45
N HIS A 46 19.86 16.15 6.58
CA HIS A 46 20.35 17.36 5.92
C HIS A 46 21.64 17.11 5.12
N LYS A 47 21.75 15.92 4.52
CA LYS A 47 22.83 15.60 3.58
C LYS A 47 22.34 15.86 2.16
N SER A 48 23.24 16.34 1.32
CA SER A 48 23.06 16.38 -0.13
C SER A 48 24.16 15.51 -0.71
N ILE A 49 23.80 14.68 -1.68
CA ILE A 49 24.72 13.81 -2.40
C ILE A 49 24.50 14.10 -3.87
N SER A 50 25.55 14.46 -4.58
CA SER A 50 25.43 15.02 -5.93
C SER A 50 25.58 13.97 -7.02
N ASN A 51 26.09 12.78 -6.69
CA ASN A 51 26.31 11.71 -7.65
C ASN A 51 26.36 10.31 -6.99
N PRO A 52 26.16 9.24 -7.77
CA PRO A 52 26.15 7.86 -7.25
C PRO A 52 27.47 7.42 -6.60
N GLU A 53 28.61 7.91 -7.08
CA GLU A 53 29.92 7.55 -6.53
C GLU A 53 30.11 8.15 -5.13
N GLU A 54 29.66 9.38 -4.91
CA GLU A 54 29.62 10.00 -3.58
C GLU A 54 28.70 9.22 -2.63
N LEU A 55 27.53 8.76 -3.09
CA LEU A 55 26.64 7.90 -2.31
C LEU A 55 27.36 6.61 -1.91
N LYS A 56 28.00 5.94 -2.86
CA LYS A 56 28.71 4.68 -2.61
C LYS A 56 29.81 4.87 -1.57
N ASN A 57 30.66 5.88 -1.76
CA ASN A 57 31.74 6.19 -0.81
C ASN A 57 31.22 6.51 0.58
N PHE A 58 30.09 7.24 0.68
CA PHE A 58 29.45 7.52 1.96
C PHE A 58 28.93 6.25 2.64
N LEU A 59 28.24 5.37 1.91
CA LEU A 59 27.70 4.12 2.43
C LEU A 59 28.81 3.16 2.89
N GLU A 60 29.90 3.06 2.13
CA GLU A 60 31.07 2.26 2.51
C GLU A 60 31.74 2.78 3.80
N ALA A 61 31.89 4.10 3.92
CA ALA A 61 32.55 4.72 5.06
C ALA A 61 31.69 4.70 6.34
N SER A 62 30.39 4.97 6.22
CA SER A 62 29.48 5.08 7.37
C SER A 62 28.81 3.76 7.75
N THR A 63 28.58 2.87 6.77
CA THR A 63 27.86 1.59 6.94
C THR A 63 26.55 1.78 7.70
N PRO A 64 25.56 2.51 7.16
CA PRO A 64 24.27 2.71 7.81
C PRO A 64 23.44 1.41 7.82
N MET A 65 22.45 1.34 8.70
CA MET A 65 21.39 0.31 8.67
C MET A 65 20.38 0.62 7.58
N ASP A 66 20.02 1.90 7.44
CA ASP A 66 19.00 2.35 6.50
C ASP A 66 19.46 3.62 5.80
N ALA A 67 19.12 3.73 4.52
CA ALA A 67 19.42 4.89 3.69
C ALA A 67 18.13 5.37 3.01
N TYR A 68 17.93 6.69 3.03
CA TYR A 68 16.73 7.34 2.52
C TYR A 68 17.12 8.57 1.70
N TYR A 69 16.25 8.94 0.78
CA TYR A 69 16.24 10.26 0.17
C TYR A 69 14.83 10.84 0.21
N SER A 70 14.71 12.17 0.20
CA SER A 70 13.42 12.84 0.24
C SER A 70 12.66 12.69 -1.08
N CYS A 71 11.34 12.43 -0.99
CA CYS A 71 10.45 12.57 -2.14
C CYS A 71 10.36 14.02 -2.64
N ALA A 72 10.68 14.99 -1.78
CA ALA A 72 10.72 16.40 -2.12
C ALA A 72 12.06 16.84 -2.71
N TYR A 73 12.00 17.89 -3.52
CA TYR A 73 13.13 18.59 -4.10
C TYR A 73 13.30 19.95 -3.43
N TYR A 74 14.53 20.39 -3.27
CA TYR A 74 14.90 21.61 -2.57
C TYR A 74 15.95 22.41 -3.34
N GLU A 75 15.95 23.73 -3.16
CA GLU A 75 17.03 24.60 -3.62
C GLU A 75 18.31 24.37 -2.80
N SER A 76 18.16 24.18 -1.49
CA SER A 76 19.25 23.90 -0.55
C SER A 76 18.89 22.70 0.34
N PRO A 77 19.16 21.46 -0.09
CA PRO A 77 18.75 20.26 0.65
C PRO A 77 19.40 20.11 2.03
N THR A 78 20.56 20.74 2.24
CA THR A 78 21.33 20.73 3.48
C THR A 78 20.89 21.79 4.49
N ALA A 79 20.02 22.73 4.11
CA ALA A 79 19.54 23.77 5.01
C ALA A 79 18.54 23.22 6.04
N GLU A 80 18.21 24.04 7.04
CA GLU A 80 17.06 23.82 7.91
C GLU A 80 15.74 23.96 7.13
N MET A 81 14.67 23.30 7.57
CA MET A 81 13.42 23.15 6.81
C MET A 81 12.87 24.46 6.23
N ASP A 82 12.78 25.52 7.03
CA ASP A 82 12.25 26.82 6.62
C ASP A 82 13.11 27.55 5.57
N ARG A 83 14.36 27.09 5.38
CA ARG A 83 15.35 27.67 4.47
C ARG A 83 15.73 26.75 3.32
N LYS A 84 15.12 25.57 3.20
CA LYS A 84 15.44 24.63 2.12
C LYS A 84 15.00 25.10 0.73
N GLY A 85 13.97 25.95 0.66
CA GLY A 85 13.34 26.35 -0.61
C GLY A 85 12.72 25.14 -1.31
N TRP A 86 11.49 24.75 -0.91
CA TRP A 86 10.79 23.60 -1.49
C TRP A 86 10.43 23.86 -2.97
N LEU A 87 10.78 22.93 -3.84
CA LEU A 87 10.61 23.03 -5.29
C LEU A 87 9.48 22.15 -5.85
N GLY A 88 9.02 21.18 -5.07
CA GLY A 88 8.09 20.15 -5.53
C GLY A 88 8.32 18.84 -4.79
N ALA A 89 7.47 17.85 -5.03
CA ALA A 89 7.67 16.49 -4.54
C ALA A 89 7.08 15.45 -5.49
N ASP A 90 7.70 14.29 -5.53
CA ASP A 90 7.12 13.10 -6.16
C ASP A 90 5.82 12.70 -5.45
N LEU A 91 4.98 11.92 -6.13
CA LEU A 91 3.83 11.29 -5.48
C LEU A 91 4.24 9.88 -5.07
N ILE A 92 4.13 9.58 -3.78
CA ILE A 92 4.54 8.30 -3.20
C ILE A 92 3.33 7.60 -2.62
N PHE A 93 3.18 6.31 -2.93
CA PHE A 93 2.26 5.41 -2.25
C PHE A 93 3.08 4.34 -1.51
N ASP A 94 2.69 4.06 -0.28
CA ASP A 94 3.27 3.01 0.55
C ASP A 94 2.20 1.93 0.82
N VAL A 95 2.41 0.75 0.26
CA VAL A 95 1.49 -0.39 0.38
C VAL A 95 2.08 -1.38 1.39
N ASP A 96 1.71 -1.21 2.65
CA ASP A 96 2.18 -2.07 3.75
C ASP A 96 1.22 -3.25 3.99
N ALA A 97 1.75 -4.48 3.93
CA ALA A 97 0.97 -5.68 4.19
C ALA A 97 0.31 -5.72 5.57
N ASP A 98 0.86 -5.00 6.57
CA ASP A 98 0.31 -5.00 7.93
C ASP A 98 -1.08 -4.37 8.02
N HIS A 99 -1.40 -3.46 7.10
CA HIS A 99 -2.71 -2.82 7.02
C HIS A 99 -3.70 -3.55 6.11
N ILE A 100 -3.28 -4.67 5.51
CA ILE A 100 -4.11 -5.45 4.60
C ILE A 100 -4.68 -6.66 5.34
N PRO A 101 -6.02 -6.80 5.43
CA PRO A 101 -6.64 -8.00 5.96
C PRO A 101 -6.26 -9.21 5.12
N THR A 102 -5.72 -10.25 5.76
CA THR A 102 -5.29 -11.47 5.08
C THR A 102 -5.80 -12.71 5.80
N ARG A 103 -5.94 -13.82 5.07
CA ARG A 103 -6.42 -15.11 5.60
C ARG A 103 -5.48 -15.76 6.61
N CYS A 104 -4.25 -15.26 6.73
CA CYS A 104 -3.33 -15.76 7.73
C CYS A 104 -3.61 -15.20 9.13
N ASP A 105 -4.54 -14.25 9.27
CA ASP A 105 -4.95 -13.60 10.52
C ASP A 105 -3.77 -13.09 11.37
N LYS A 106 -2.65 -12.78 10.70
CA LYS A 106 -1.40 -12.31 11.30
C LYS A 106 -0.88 -13.21 12.42
N VAL A 107 -1.16 -14.52 12.38
CA VAL A 107 -0.75 -15.49 13.44
C VAL A 107 0.76 -15.56 13.69
N HIS A 108 1.55 -15.04 12.76
CA HIS A 108 2.99 -14.89 12.84
C HIS A 108 3.45 -13.68 13.67
N ASP A 109 2.56 -12.71 13.91
CA ASP A 109 2.85 -11.55 14.74
C ASP A 109 2.74 -11.95 16.20
N GLU A 110 3.66 -11.46 17.01
CA GLU A 110 3.70 -11.67 18.44
C GLU A 110 3.59 -10.33 19.15
N TRP A 111 2.80 -10.28 20.22
CA TRP A 111 2.65 -9.08 21.02
C TRP A 111 2.85 -9.40 22.50
N VAL A 112 3.48 -8.49 23.22
CA VAL A 112 3.74 -8.59 24.65
C VAL A 112 3.10 -7.41 25.35
N CYS A 113 2.20 -7.67 26.28
CA CYS A 113 1.62 -6.62 27.12
C CYS A 113 2.70 -5.96 27.95
N SER A 114 2.87 -4.65 27.80
CA SER A 114 3.89 -3.89 28.51
C SER A 114 3.63 -3.81 30.02
N SER A 115 2.39 -4.04 30.47
CA SER A 115 1.99 -3.94 31.88
C SER A 115 2.18 -5.23 32.67
N CYS A 116 1.85 -6.39 32.08
CA CYS A 116 1.88 -7.68 32.80
C CYS A 116 2.78 -8.73 32.15
N GLY A 117 3.38 -8.44 30.99
CA GLY A 117 4.23 -9.38 30.25
C GLY A 117 3.47 -10.52 29.57
N PHE A 118 2.13 -10.50 29.55
CA PHE A 118 1.35 -11.51 28.84
C PHE A 118 1.66 -11.47 27.35
N VAL A 119 1.93 -12.65 26.78
CA VAL A 119 2.29 -12.81 25.36
C VAL A 119 1.11 -13.39 24.61
N GLY A 120 0.81 -12.82 23.45
CA GLY A 120 -0.16 -13.35 22.51
C GLY A 120 0.37 -13.36 21.08
N LYS A 121 -0.37 -14.01 20.20
CA LYS A 121 -0.11 -14.08 18.75
C LYS A 121 -1.31 -13.58 17.97
N GLY A 122 -1.09 -13.17 16.73
CA GLY A 122 -2.16 -12.66 15.86
C GLY A 122 -2.37 -11.16 16.02
N VAL A 123 -3.54 -10.70 15.56
CA VAL A 123 -3.98 -9.31 15.68
C VAL A 123 -3.88 -8.84 17.14
N THR A 124 -3.21 -7.71 17.34
CA THR A 124 -3.04 -7.14 18.68
C THR A 124 -4.40 -6.63 19.18
N PRO A 125 -4.86 -7.07 20.38
CA PRO A 125 -6.13 -6.63 20.91
C PRO A 125 -6.04 -5.18 21.41
N GLU A 126 -7.17 -4.46 21.44
CA GLU A 126 -7.24 -3.11 22.02
C GLU A 126 -6.87 -3.11 23.51
N LYS A 127 -7.20 -4.19 24.24
CA LYS A 127 -6.95 -4.34 25.67
C LYS A 127 -6.41 -5.72 26.02
N CYS A 128 -5.49 -5.76 26.96
CA CYS A 128 -4.89 -7.01 27.40
C CYS A 128 -5.95 -7.88 28.08
N PRO A 129 -6.09 -9.17 27.70
CA PRO A 129 -7.10 -10.05 28.30
C PRO A 129 -6.84 -10.39 29.77
N ILE A 130 -5.63 -10.12 30.28
CA ILE A 130 -5.23 -10.44 31.66
C ILE A 130 -5.30 -9.21 32.57
N CYS A 131 -4.74 -8.08 32.14
CA CYS A 131 -4.60 -6.89 32.98
C CYS A 131 -5.34 -5.66 32.46
N TYR A 132 -6.01 -5.76 31.31
CA TYR A 132 -6.72 -4.67 30.63
C TYR A 132 -5.86 -3.45 30.25
N GLY A 133 -4.52 -3.59 30.30
CA GLY A 133 -3.60 -2.58 29.78
C GLY A 133 -3.71 -2.42 28.25
N GLU A 134 -3.41 -1.23 27.76
CA GLU A 134 -3.57 -0.84 26.33
C GLU A 134 -2.22 -0.75 25.59
N LYS A 135 -1.10 -0.90 26.31
CA LYS A 135 0.25 -0.81 25.74
C LYS A 135 0.81 -2.20 25.46
N PHE A 136 1.25 -2.38 24.23
CA PHE A 136 1.83 -3.63 23.74
C PHE A 136 3.14 -3.34 22.99
N ASN A 137 4.10 -4.23 23.16
CA ASN A 137 5.26 -4.33 22.28
C ASN A 137 4.95 -5.39 21.23
N VAL A 138 4.79 -4.98 19.98
CA VAL A 138 4.42 -5.86 18.86
C VAL A 138 5.65 -6.15 18.02
N THR A 139 5.84 -7.41 17.68
CA THR A 139 6.85 -7.89 16.73
C THR A 139 6.10 -8.48 15.55
N THR A 140 6.20 -7.82 14.40
CA THR A 140 5.52 -8.21 13.16
C THR A 140 6.46 -8.98 12.24
N TRP A 141 5.95 -10.01 11.56
CA TRP A 141 6.74 -10.74 10.57
C TRP A 141 5.91 -11.16 9.36
N PRO A 142 6.09 -10.59 8.17
CA PRO A 142 5.26 -10.92 7.03
C PRO A 142 5.47 -12.36 6.57
N CYS A 143 4.39 -13.12 6.39
CA CYS A 143 4.42 -14.38 5.65
C CYS A 143 4.19 -14.16 4.15
N GLU A 144 4.34 -15.22 3.34
CA GLU A 144 4.09 -15.17 1.89
C GLU A 144 2.66 -14.70 1.55
N THR A 145 1.66 -15.06 2.36
CA THR A 145 0.28 -14.58 2.15
C THR A 145 0.17 -13.07 2.35
N CYS A 146 0.90 -12.49 3.31
CA CYS A 146 0.95 -11.05 3.53
C CYS A 146 1.58 -10.33 2.34
N LEU A 147 2.72 -10.84 1.86
CA LEU A 147 3.44 -10.24 0.73
C LEU A 147 2.66 -10.35 -0.58
N GLU A 148 2.02 -11.49 -0.86
CA GLU A 148 1.19 -11.65 -2.05
C GLU A 148 -0.04 -10.73 -2.01
N SER A 149 -0.61 -10.49 -0.82
CA SER A 149 -1.72 -9.54 -0.68
C SER A 149 -1.27 -8.11 -0.95
N ALA A 150 -0.13 -7.67 -0.40
CA ALA A 150 0.44 -6.35 -0.68
C ALA A 150 0.78 -6.17 -2.18
N LYS A 151 1.32 -7.21 -2.81
CA LYS A 151 1.56 -7.22 -4.25
C LYS A 151 0.26 -7.08 -5.05
N ALA A 152 -0.79 -7.80 -4.68
CA ALA A 152 -2.09 -7.70 -5.34
C ALA A 152 -2.70 -6.29 -5.22
N GLU A 153 -2.62 -5.65 -4.05
CA GLU A 153 -3.07 -4.26 -3.88
C GLU A 153 -2.19 -3.27 -4.67
N THR A 154 -0.89 -3.52 -4.74
CA THR A 154 0.04 -2.71 -5.55
C THR A 154 -0.32 -2.79 -7.04
N ILE A 155 -0.68 -3.96 -7.56
CA ILE A 155 -1.10 -4.13 -8.96
C ILE A 155 -2.37 -3.30 -9.23
N LYS A 156 -3.37 -3.35 -8.34
CA LYS A 156 -4.59 -2.53 -8.50
C LYS A 156 -4.29 -1.03 -8.48
N LEU A 157 -3.36 -0.61 -7.63
CA LEU A 157 -2.89 0.78 -7.60
C LEU A 157 -2.25 1.17 -8.93
N LEU A 158 -1.37 0.33 -9.48
CA LEU A 158 -0.75 0.58 -10.79
C LEU A 158 -1.79 0.68 -11.90
N ASP A 159 -2.78 -0.21 -11.92
CA ASP A 159 -3.89 -0.14 -12.87
C ASP A 159 -4.65 1.20 -12.76
N MET A 160 -4.87 1.73 -11.55
CA MET A 160 -5.48 3.06 -11.38
C MET A 160 -4.61 4.18 -11.91
N LEU A 161 -3.31 4.16 -11.56
CA LEU A 161 -2.36 5.19 -11.98
C LEU A 161 -2.19 5.22 -13.51
N MET A 162 -2.23 4.07 -14.16
CA MET A 162 -2.06 3.95 -15.61
C MET A 162 -3.38 4.17 -16.37
N ASP A 163 -4.45 3.45 -16.03
CA ASP A 163 -5.71 3.49 -16.79
C ASP A 163 -6.50 4.78 -16.55
N ASP A 164 -6.49 5.31 -15.31
CA ASP A 164 -7.36 6.44 -14.94
C ASP A 164 -6.60 7.77 -14.94
N PHE A 165 -5.40 7.79 -14.36
CA PHE A 165 -4.58 9.00 -14.30
C PHE A 165 -3.68 9.16 -15.53
N GLY A 166 -3.49 8.10 -16.32
CA GLY A 166 -2.76 8.17 -17.58
C GLY A 166 -1.24 8.26 -17.43
N PHE A 167 -0.68 7.90 -16.27
CA PHE A 167 0.77 7.86 -16.09
C PHE A 167 1.38 6.76 -16.94
N SER A 168 2.51 7.07 -17.56
CA SER A 168 3.27 6.09 -18.34
C SER A 168 4.19 5.25 -17.46
N ASP A 169 4.58 4.06 -17.94
CA ASP A 169 5.55 3.19 -17.27
C ASP A 169 6.89 3.89 -16.94
N LYS A 170 7.23 4.97 -17.66
CA LYS A 170 8.47 5.73 -17.44
C LYS A 170 8.38 6.71 -16.27
N GLU A 171 7.17 7.09 -15.89
CA GLU A 171 6.91 7.98 -14.76
C GLU A 171 6.73 7.20 -13.46
N ILE A 172 6.52 5.88 -13.54
CA ILE A 172 6.23 5.04 -12.38
C ILE A 172 7.44 4.16 -12.04
N ASN A 173 7.93 4.31 -10.82
CA ASN A 173 8.95 3.44 -10.24
C ASN A 173 8.34 2.62 -9.10
N VAL A 174 8.57 1.30 -9.12
CA VAL A 174 8.05 0.38 -8.10
C VAL A 174 9.21 -0.29 -7.38
N PHE A 175 9.24 -0.17 -6.07
CA PHE A 175 10.28 -0.73 -5.22
C PHE A 175 9.67 -1.68 -4.20
N PHE A 176 10.31 -2.82 -3.98
CA PHE A 176 10.05 -3.59 -2.77
C PHE A 176 10.68 -2.84 -1.59
N SER A 177 9.90 -2.59 -0.53
CA SER A 177 10.36 -1.89 0.69
C SER A 177 11.53 -2.56 1.42
N GLY A 178 11.83 -3.82 1.07
CA GLY A 178 12.84 -4.64 1.75
C GLY A 178 12.28 -5.42 2.94
N HIS A 179 11.01 -5.21 3.32
CA HIS A 179 10.41 -5.90 4.45
C HIS A 179 8.98 -6.40 4.18
N ARG A 180 7.98 -5.52 4.12
CA ARG A 180 6.55 -5.90 4.24
C ARG A 180 5.65 -5.42 3.12
N GLY A 181 6.19 -4.69 2.15
CA GLY A 181 5.35 -3.96 1.22
C GLY A 181 6.09 -3.40 0.02
N TYR A 182 5.41 -2.54 -0.70
CA TYR A 182 5.91 -1.88 -1.91
C TYR A 182 5.77 -0.37 -1.80
N HIS A 183 6.74 0.32 -2.38
CA HIS A 183 6.67 1.76 -2.61
C HIS A 183 6.45 2.01 -4.10
N VAL A 184 5.44 2.78 -4.44
CA VAL A 184 5.20 3.26 -5.80
C VAL A 184 5.50 4.75 -5.81
N GLN A 185 6.47 5.15 -6.63
CA GLN A 185 6.90 6.54 -6.81
C GLN A 185 6.53 7.01 -8.21
N ILE A 186 5.84 8.14 -8.29
CA ILE A 186 5.46 8.77 -9.55
C ILE A 186 6.27 10.05 -9.71
N GLU A 187 7.09 10.08 -10.74
CA GLU A 187 7.92 11.21 -11.14
C GLU A 187 7.35 11.85 -12.40
N SER A 188 6.68 12.98 -12.23
CA SER A 188 6.11 13.75 -13.34
C SER A 188 6.09 15.23 -13.01
N GLU A 189 6.40 16.09 -13.98
CA GLU A 189 6.41 17.55 -13.79
C GLU A 189 5.03 18.07 -13.35
N THR A 190 3.94 17.43 -13.81
CA THR A 190 2.57 17.76 -13.39
C THR A 190 2.35 17.47 -11.90
N ILE A 191 2.93 16.37 -11.38
CA ILE A 191 2.82 15.98 -9.97
C ILE A 191 3.58 16.92 -9.04
N LEU A 192 4.72 17.46 -9.49
CA LEU A 192 5.57 18.33 -8.65
C LEU A 192 4.82 19.55 -8.11
N SER A 193 3.89 20.09 -8.88
CA SER A 193 3.11 21.29 -8.52
C SER A 193 1.89 21.00 -7.65
N LEU A 194 1.53 19.73 -7.43
CA LEU A 194 0.38 19.39 -6.60
C LEU A 194 0.63 19.71 -5.13
N ASP A 195 -0.31 20.44 -4.54
CA ASP A 195 -0.35 20.70 -3.11
C ASP A 195 -0.86 19.48 -2.32
N ALA A 196 -0.87 19.61 -0.99
CA ALA A 196 -1.33 18.54 -0.10
C ALA A 196 -2.80 18.17 -0.31
N THR A 197 -3.65 19.11 -0.71
CA THR A 197 -5.08 18.88 -0.92
C THR A 197 -5.30 18.07 -2.18
N ALA A 198 -4.69 18.45 -3.30
CA ALA A 198 -4.79 17.71 -4.55
C ALA A 198 -4.24 16.28 -4.40
N ARG A 199 -3.15 16.10 -3.64
CA ARG A 199 -2.61 14.76 -3.32
C ARG A 199 -3.59 13.94 -2.48
N LYS A 200 -4.27 14.58 -1.53
CA LYS A 200 -5.33 13.92 -0.74
C LYS A 200 -6.48 13.47 -1.63
N GLU A 201 -6.93 14.28 -2.58
CA GLU A 201 -7.99 13.88 -3.52
C GLU A 201 -7.58 12.65 -4.36
N ILE A 202 -6.31 12.52 -4.73
CA ILE A 202 -5.80 11.31 -5.40
C ILE A 202 -5.86 10.10 -4.45
N VAL A 203 -5.46 10.27 -3.19
CA VAL A 203 -5.56 9.20 -2.18
C VAL A 203 -7.02 8.80 -1.96
N ASP A 204 -7.92 9.76 -1.85
CA ASP A 204 -9.36 9.53 -1.67
C ASP A 204 -9.93 8.78 -2.90
N TYR A 205 -9.51 9.15 -4.12
CA TYR A 205 -9.85 8.39 -5.34
C TYR A 205 -9.33 6.96 -5.29
N VAL A 206 -8.03 6.75 -5.01
CA VAL A 206 -7.40 5.42 -5.01
C VAL A 206 -8.01 4.50 -3.96
N THR A 207 -8.40 5.07 -2.82
CA THR A 207 -9.05 4.33 -1.71
C THR A 207 -10.56 4.17 -1.89
N GLY A 208 -11.14 4.79 -2.92
CA GLY A 208 -12.58 4.75 -3.20
C GLY A 208 -13.43 5.58 -2.23
N LEU A 209 -12.80 6.48 -1.47
CA LEU A 209 -13.51 7.35 -0.54
C LEU A 209 -14.44 8.30 -1.31
N GLY A 210 -15.71 8.33 -0.92
CA GLY A 210 -16.72 9.16 -1.59
C GLY A 210 -17.28 8.56 -2.88
N PHE A 211 -16.86 7.35 -3.27
CA PHE A 211 -17.50 6.63 -4.37
C PHE A 211 -18.93 6.22 -3.98
N ASN A 212 -19.92 6.72 -4.73
CA ASN A 212 -21.30 6.29 -4.59
C ASN A 212 -21.64 5.31 -5.71
N ALA A 213 -21.92 4.07 -5.32
CA ALA A 213 -22.21 2.97 -6.23
C ALA A 213 -23.67 2.99 -6.72
N GLU A 214 -24.17 4.17 -7.08
CA GLU A 214 -25.51 4.29 -7.66
C GLU A 214 -25.62 3.35 -8.87
N PRO A 215 -26.79 2.70 -9.06
CA PRO A 215 -26.99 1.79 -10.18
C PRO A 215 -26.56 2.51 -11.46
N LEU A 216 -25.53 1.98 -12.12
CA LEU A 216 -24.93 2.59 -13.31
C LEU A 216 -25.97 2.55 -14.44
N GLU A 217 -26.88 3.52 -14.48
CA GLU A 217 -27.94 3.60 -15.49
C GLU A 217 -27.37 3.89 -16.89
N SER A 218 -26.11 4.35 -16.98
CA SER A 218 -25.43 4.63 -18.24
C SER A 218 -24.31 3.64 -18.53
N ALA A 219 -24.45 2.91 -19.65
CA ALA A 219 -23.48 1.93 -20.13
C ALA A 219 -22.05 2.50 -20.28
N GLN A 220 -21.89 3.79 -20.54
CA GLN A 220 -20.58 4.45 -20.66
C GLN A 220 -19.78 4.47 -19.36
N ARG A 221 -20.43 4.50 -18.19
CA ARG A 221 -19.75 4.53 -16.89
C ARG A 221 -19.29 3.14 -16.43
N ILE A 222 -19.78 2.06 -17.04
CA ILE A 222 -19.38 0.69 -16.69
C ILE A 222 -17.93 0.39 -17.12
N PHE A 223 -17.38 1.11 -18.11
CA PHE A 223 -16.15 0.69 -18.78
C PHE A 223 -14.89 1.45 -18.38
N CYS A 224 -14.95 2.43 -17.46
CA CYS A 224 -13.78 3.16 -16.98
C CYS A 224 -13.78 3.40 -15.46
N GLY A 225 -12.61 3.67 -14.89
CA GLY A 225 -12.42 4.05 -13.49
C GLY A 225 -13.10 3.11 -12.49
N TRP A 226 -13.65 3.70 -11.42
CA TRP A 226 -14.38 2.97 -10.39
C TRP A 226 -15.63 2.24 -10.89
N GLY A 227 -16.26 2.68 -11.98
CA GLY A 227 -17.38 1.95 -12.57
C GLY A 227 -16.96 0.60 -13.13
N LYS A 228 -15.84 0.55 -13.87
CA LYS A 228 -15.20 -0.70 -14.33
C LYS A 228 -14.77 -1.58 -13.17
N ARG A 229 -14.10 -1.01 -12.16
CA ARG A 229 -13.61 -1.78 -11.01
C ARG A 229 -14.74 -2.38 -10.17
N SER A 230 -15.78 -1.60 -9.87
CA SER A 230 -16.95 -2.10 -9.16
C SER A 230 -17.64 -3.20 -9.95
N HIS A 231 -17.76 -3.02 -11.27
CA HIS A 231 -18.37 -4.01 -12.15
C HIS A 231 -17.61 -5.35 -12.14
N VAL A 232 -16.28 -5.30 -12.29
CA VAL A 232 -15.39 -6.49 -12.25
C VAL A 232 -15.38 -7.11 -10.85
N GLY A 233 -15.34 -6.29 -9.79
CA GLY A 233 -15.38 -6.74 -8.40
C GLY A 233 -16.64 -7.55 -8.10
N VAL A 234 -17.81 -7.06 -8.51
CA VAL A 234 -19.08 -7.79 -8.34
C VAL A 234 -19.09 -9.11 -9.13
N LEU A 235 -18.59 -9.12 -10.36
CA LEU A 235 -18.46 -10.36 -11.15
C LEU A 235 -17.61 -11.40 -10.43
N GLU A 236 -16.44 -11.01 -9.94
CA GLU A 236 -15.55 -11.89 -9.22
C GLU A 236 -16.15 -12.40 -7.91
N PHE A 237 -16.81 -11.50 -7.17
CA PHE A 237 -17.49 -11.84 -5.94
C PHE A 237 -18.60 -12.86 -6.20
N ILE A 238 -19.54 -12.60 -7.12
CA ILE A 238 -20.62 -13.53 -7.46
C ILE A 238 -20.04 -14.88 -7.92
N ARG A 239 -18.96 -14.88 -8.71
CA ARG A 239 -18.30 -16.09 -9.20
C ARG A 239 -17.77 -16.97 -8.07
N LYS A 240 -17.27 -16.40 -6.99
CA LYS A 240 -16.70 -17.14 -5.84
C LYS A 240 -17.70 -17.33 -4.68
N ALA A 241 -18.73 -16.50 -4.58
CA ALA A 241 -19.62 -16.44 -3.43
C ALA A 241 -20.46 -17.71 -3.26
N GLU A 242 -20.65 -18.07 -2.00
CA GLU A 242 -21.65 -19.04 -1.51
C GLU A 242 -22.87 -18.32 -0.90
N GLU A 243 -23.95 -19.06 -0.58
CA GLU A 243 -25.15 -18.45 0.02
C GLU A 243 -24.83 -17.72 1.34
N SER A 244 -23.85 -18.21 2.11
CA SER A 244 -23.38 -17.58 3.35
C SER A 244 -22.75 -16.21 3.11
N ASP A 245 -21.98 -16.04 2.04
CA ASP A 245 -21.27 -14.78 1.77
C ASP A 245 -22.24 -13.69 1.33
N LEU A 246 -23.20 -14.05 0.48
CA LEU A 246 -24.30 -13.16 0.09
C LEU A 246 -25.12 -12.70 1.31
N ARG A 247 -25.28 -13.57 2.31
CA ARG A 247 -25.99 -13.22 3.54
C ARG A 247 -25.18 -12.32 4.47
N LYS A 248 -23.84 -12.45 4.50
CA LYS A 248 -22.96 -11.57 5.30
C LYS A 248 -23.07 -10.12 4.83
N ILE A 249 -23.23 -9.90 3.53
CA ILE A 249 -23.48 -8.56 2.95
C ILE A 249 -24.96 -8.13 3.03
N GLY A 250 -25.78 -8.91 3.76
CA GLY A 250 -27.17 -8.60 4.08
C GLY A 250 -28.18 -8.89 2.96
N ILE A 251 -27.84 -9.67 1.94
CA ILE A 251 -28.81 -10.13 0.95
C ILE A 251 -29.75 -11.15 1.61
N LYS A 252 -31.07 -10.95 1.42
CA LYS A 252 -32.10 -11.83 1.98
C LYS A 252 -31.95 -13.26 1.45
N ARG A 253 -32.27 -14.27 2.28
CA ARG A 253 -32.19 -15.71 1.95
C ARG A 253 -32.73 -16.07 0.57
N ASN A 254 -33.92 -15.57 0.22
CA ASN A 254 -34.55 -15.90 -1.07
C ASN A 254 -33.79 -15.31 -2.26
N ALA A 255 -33.27 -14.08 -2.12
CA ALA A 255 -32.45 -13.45 -3.15
C ALA A 255 -31.08 -14.12 -3.27
N ALA A 256 -30.45 -14.49 -2.14
CA ALA A 256 -29.20 -15.24 -2.14
C ALA A 256 -29.34 -16.59 -2.87
N LYS A 257 -30.41 -17.34 -2.58
CA LYS A 257 -30.72 -18.58 -3.32
C LYS A 257 -30.95 -18.34 -4.80
N ALA A 258 -31.67 -17.27 -5.15
CA ALA A 258 -31.92 -16.92 -6.55
C ALA A 258 -30.62 -16.58 -7.30
N ILE A 259 -29.69 -15.85 -6.67
CA ILE A 259 -28.36 -15.54 -7.23
C ILE A 259 -27.58 -16.82 -7.50
N ILE A 260 -27.51 -17.72 -6.51
CA ILE A 260 -26.75 -18.97 -6.65
C ILE A 260 -27.38 -19.89 -7.72
N GLN A 261 -28.71 -20.00 -7.76
CA GLN A 261 -29.41 -20.81 -8.76
C GLN A 261 -29.26 -20.27 -10.18
N ASN A 262 -29.22 -18.96 -10.35
CA ASN A 262 -29.10 -18.29 -11.65
C ASN A 262 -27.69 -17.75 -11.92
N LYS A 263 -26.67 -18.26 -11.22
CA LYS A 263 -25.32 -17.70 -11.18
C LYS A 263 -24.72 -17.48 -12.57
N ASN A 264 -24.81 -18.49 -13.44
CA ASN A 264 -24.27 -18.39 -14.81
C ASN A 264 -25.00 -17.33 -15.65
N VAL A 265 -26.33 -17.29 -15.60
CA VAL A 265 -27.15 -16.31 -16.32
C VAL A 265 -26.89 -14.88 -15.80
N LEU A 266 -26.72 -14.74 -14.49
CA LEU A 266 -26.41 -13.46 -13.86
C LEU A 266 -25.02 -12.96 -14.27
N LEU A 267 -24.00 -13.83 -14.30
CA LEU A 267 -22.65 -13.46 -14.74
C LEU A 267 -22.63 -13.03 -16.21
N GLU A 268 -23.34 -13.73 -17.09
CA GLU A 268 -23.43 -13.40 -18.52
C GLU A 268 -24.14 -12.04 -18.72
N LYS A 269 -25.30 -11.86 -18.07
CA LYS A 269 -26.04 -10.59 -18.12
C LYS A 269 -25.30 -9.43 -17.48
N TRP A 270 -24.56 -9.68 -16.41
CA TRP A 270 -23.77 -8.66 -15.76
C TRP A 270 -22.64 -8.22 -16.69
N ALA A 271 -21.89 -9.15 -17.29
CA ALA A 271 -20.83 -8.83 -18.24
C ALA A 271 -21.33 -8.03 -19.46
N SER A 272 -22.58 -8.23 -19.90
CA SER A 272 -23.20 -7.45 -20.99
C SER A 272 -23.79 -6.11 -20.55
N GLY A 273 -23.67 -5.73 -19.27
CA GLY A 273 -24.28 -4.52 -18.69
C GLY A 273 -25.81 -4.58 -18.55
N ALA A 274 -26.42 -5.77 -18.67
CA ALA A 274 -27.88 -5.99 -18.67
C ALA A 274 -28.35 -6.82 -17.47
N TRP A 275 -27.91 -6.44 -16.25
CA TRP A 275 -28.18 -7.18 -15.01
C TRP A 275 -29.64 -7.19 -14.55
N TRP A 276 -30.53 -6.47 -15.24
CA TRP A 276 -31.96 -6.46 -14.95
C TRP A 276 -32.69 -7.72 -15.44
N GLY A 277 -33.82 -8.01 -14.79
CA GLY A 277 -34.72 -9.10 -15.19
C GLY A 277 -34.24 -10.51 -14.82
N VAL A 278 -33.28 -10.65 -13.89
CA VAL A 278 -33.01 -11.95 -13.24
C VAL A 278 -34.02 -12.16 -12.13
N LYS A 279 -34.82 -13.23 -12.23
CA LYS A 279 -35.90 -13.50 -11.28
C LYS A 279 -35.35 -13.66 -9.86
N GLY A 280 -35.83 -12.82 -8.94
CA GLY A 280 -35.40 -12.85 -7.53
C GLY A 280 -34.22 -11.92 -7.19
N VAL A 281 -33.66 -11.20 -8.16
CA VAL A 281 -32.64 -10.17 -7.96
C VAL A 281 -33.26 -8.80 -8.23
N GLY A 282 -33.45 -8.01 -7.16
CA GLY A 282 -34.03 -6.66 -7.24
C GLY A 282 -32.97 -5.56 -7.17
N PRO A 283 -33.36 -4.28 -7.37
CA PRO A 283 -32.45 -3.13 -7.31
C PRO A 283 -31.68 -3.03 -5.99
N GLU A 284 -32.34 -3.30 -4.87
CA GLU A 284 -31.71 -3.32 -3.54
C GLU A 284 -30.67 -4.43 -3.38
N THR A 285 -30.82 -5.55 -4.09
CA THR A 285 -29.82 -6.63 -4.10
C THR A 285 -28.60 -6.21 -4.91
N ILE A 286 -28.80 -5.52 -6.04
CA ILE A 286 -27.73 -4.98 -6.88
C ILE A 286 -26.95 -3.90 -6.13
N ARG A 287 -27.65 -2.98 -5.44
CA ARG A 287 -27.02 -1.95 -4.60
C ARG A 287 -26.09 -2.57 -3.55
N ARG A 288 -26.57 -3.58 -2.82
CA ARG A 288 -25.75 -4.30 -1.82
C ARG A 288 -24.55 -5.05 -2.41
N LEU A 289 -24.67 -5.54 -3.64
CA LEU A 289 -23.55 -6.16 -4.33
C LEU A 289 -22.50 -5.12 -4.71
N MET A 290 -22.93 -3.95 -5.18
CA MET A 290 -22.06 -2.86 -5.60
C MET A 290 -21.36 -2.13 -4.43
N GLU A 291 -21.97 -2.14 -3.24
CA GLU A 291 -21.41 -1.57 -2.01
C GLU A 291 -20.43 -2.49 -1.27
N HIS A 292 -20.30 -3.76 -1.69
CA HIS A 292 -19.43 -4.75 -1.06
C HIS A 292 -18.03 -4.77 -1.68
#